data_AF-A0A2N1KLD6-F1
#
_entry.id   AF-A0A2N1KLD6-F1
#
_cell.length_a   1.000
_cell.length_b   1.000
_cell.length_c   1.000
_cell.angle_alpha   90.00
_cell.angle_beta   90.00
_cell.angle_gamma   90.00
#
_symmetry.space_group_name_H-M   'P 1'
#
loop_
_entity.id
_entity.type
_entity.pdbx_description
1 polymer ?
#
loop_
_entity_poly.entity_id
_entity_poly.type
_entity_poly.pdbx_seq_one_letter_code
_entity_poly.pdbx_strand_id
1 'polypeptide(L)'
;MKFITCILLMMSLATVEGLAQSHPTVSVVRMQTLLQQTSDTAKVYVPEKQYAVQINQWIIPLDETTLMDWKKQDGAYAVQFFLQKGTAITMEQDPGFRRAYGEVKLASKQACQEFIRLFDRLRVERKRS
;
A
#
# COMPACT_ATOMS: atom_id res chain seq x y z
N MET A 1 15.27 -27.62 -63.70
CA MET A 1 15.06 -28.74 -62.74
C MET A 1 15.18 -28.20 -61.32
N LYS A 2 14.30 -28.67 -60.43
CA LYS A 2 14.04 -28.18 -59.07
C LYS A 2 15.10 -28.68 -58.07
N PHE A 3 15.53 -27.83 -57.14
CA PHE A 3 16.10 -28.17 -55.81
C PHE A 3 15.72 -27.01 -54.87
N ILE A 4 14.64 -27.13 -54.10
CA ILE A 4 14.54 -27.60 -52.70
C ILE A 4 15.34 -26.73 -51.70
N THR A 5 14.59 -25.79 -51.12
CA THR A 5 14.47 -25.42 -49.69
C THR A 5 15.73 -25.17 -48.84
N CYS A 6 15.78 -24.00 -48.19
CA CYS A 6 16.03 -23.91 -46.75
C CYS A 6 15.43 -22.60 -46.20
N ILE A 7 14.31 -22.73 -45.50
CA ILE A 7 13.63 -21.69 -44.74
C ILE A 7 14.50 -21.38 -43.52
N LEU A 8 15.08 -20.17 -43.46
CA LEU A 8 15.75 -19.67 -42.26
C LEU A 8 14.71 -18.96 -41.40
N LEU A 9 14.06 -19.76 -40.57
CA LEU A 9 13.16 -19.34 -39.50
C LEU A 9 14.01 -18.66 -38.42
N MET A 10 14.14 -17.33 -38.45
CA MET A 10 14.68 -16.59 -37.30
C MET A 10 13.67 -16.68 -36.16
N MET A 11 13.91 -17.61 -35.24
CA MET A 11 13.32 -17.59 -33.90
C MET A 11 13.87 -16.39 -33.14
N SER A 12 13.24 -15.23 -33.28
CA SER A 12 13.40 -14.18 -32.27
C SER A 12 12.67 -14.66 -31.02
N LEU A 13 13.47 -15.09 -30.03
CA LEU A 13 13.06 -15.37 -28.66
C LEU A 13 12.06 -14.30 -28.21
N ALA A 14 10.79 -14.69 -28.09
CA ALA A 14 9.88 -13.98 -27.21
C ALA A 14 10.47 -14.13 -25.81
N THR A 15 11.13 -13.09 -25.33
CA THR A 15 11.38 -12.91 -23.91
C THR A 15 10.02 -12.96 -23.25
N VAL A 16 9.71 -14.12 -22.66
CA VAL A 16 8.63 -14.24 -21.69
C VAL A 16 9.05 -13.32 -20.56
N GLU A 17 8.59 -12.07 -20.62
CA GLU A 17 8.47 -11.23 -19.45
C GLU A 17 7.57 -12.01 -18.52
N GLY A 18 8.20 -12.78 -17.63
CA GLY A 18 7.55 -13.35 -16.49
C GLY A 18 7.01 -12.17 -15.70
N LEU A 19 5.75 -11.82 -15.97
CA LEU A 19 4.87 -11.16 -15.02
C LEU A 19 4.81 -12.11 -13.83
N ALA A 20 5.81 -12.02 -12.96
CA ALA A 20 5.71 -12.48 -11.60
C ALA A 20 4.59 -11.63 -11.00
N GLN A 21 3.35 -12.07 -11.18
CA GLN A 21 2.22 -11.54 -10.46
C GLN A 21 2.47 -11.93 -9.00
N SER A 22 3.17 -11.06 -8.27
CA SER A 22 3.27 -11.16 -6.82
C SER A 22 1.83 -11.21 -6.32
N HIS A 23 1.38 -12.38 -5.87
CA HIS A 23 0.02 -12.53 -5.39
C HIS A 23 -0.14 -11.55 -4.22
N PRO A 24 -1.14 -10.65 -4.25
CA PRO A 24 -1.31 -9.67 -3.19
C PRO A 24 -1.49 -10.41 -1.88
N THR A 25 -0.76 -10.00 -0.84
CA THR A 25 -0.86 -10.62 0.48
C THR A 25 -2.31 -10.52 0.97
N VAL A 26 -2.76 -11.50 1.75
CA VAL A 26 -4.14 -11.51 2.32
C VAL A 26 -4.44 -10.19 3.05
N SER A 27 -3.43 -9.59 3.69
CA SER A 27 -3.51 -8.29 4.35
C SER A 27 -3.90 -7.17 3.37
N VAL A 28 -3.29 -7.11 2.19
CA VAL A 28 -3.55 -6.10 1.15
C VAL A 28 -4.98 -6.20 0.60
N VAL A 29 -5.42 -7.42 0.30
CA VAL A 29 -6.79 -7.65 -0.20
C VAL A 29 -7.82 -7.18 0.82
N ARG A 30 -7.63 -7.53 2.10
CA ARG A 30 -8.55 -7.11 3.17
C ARG A 30 -8.53 -5.61 3.41
N MET A 31 -7.36 -4.96 3.35
CA MET A 31 -7.25 -3.49 3.42
C MET A 31 -8.04 -2.82 2.30
N GLN A 32 -7.93 -3.34 1.07
CA GLN A 32 -8.70 -2.82 -0.07
C GLN A 32 -10.20 -2.99 0.13
N THR A 33 -10.67 -4.16 0.59
CA THR A 33 -12.09 -4.40 0.88
C THR A 33 -12.63 -3.40 1.91
N LEU A 34 -11.87 -3.09 2.96
CA LEU A 34 -12.28 -2.11 3.97
C LEU A 34 -12.44 -0.70 3.38
N LEU A 35 -11.50 -0.28 2.53
CA LEU A 35 -11.56 1.05 1.90
C LEU A 35 -12.71 1.16 0.89
N GLN A 36 -12.99 0.07 0.17
CA GLN A 36 -14.10 -0.01 -0.80
C GLN A 36 -15.48 0.18 -0.15
N GLN A 37 -15.63 -0.02 1.16
CA GLN A 37 -16.88 0.31 1.87
C GLN A 37 -17.20 1.81 1.90
N THR A 38 -16.22 2.67 1.58
CA THR A 38 -16.36 4.13 1.58
C THR A 38 -15.93 4.81 0.28
N SER A 39 -15.22 4.10 -0.59
CA SER A 39 -14.76 4.59 -1.88
C SER A 39 -14.55 3.44 -2.85
N ASP A 40 -15.42 3.30 -3.84
CA ASP A 40 -15.33 2.23 -4.85
C ASP A 40 -14.04 2.27 -5.67
N THR A 41 -13.39 3.43 -5.73
CA THR A 41 -12.14 3.66 -6.45
C THR A 41 -10.89 3.38 -5.62
N ALA A 42 -11.02 2.94 -4.36
CA ALA A 42 -9.88 2.70 -3.50
C ALA A 42 -8.98 1.58 -4.03
N LYS A 43 -7.70 1.89 -4.22
CA LYS A 43 -6.67 0.94 -4.68
C LYS A 43 -5.61 0.78 -3.61
N VAL A 44 -5.25 -0.48 -3.30
CA VAL A 44 -4.15 -0.81 -2.39
C VAL A 44 -3.20 -1.76 -3.10
N TYR A 45 -1.92 -1.44 -3.12
CA TYR A 45 -0.89 -2.35 -3.62
C TYR A 45 0.43 -2.15 -2.89
N VAL A 46 1.33 -3.13 -2.98
CA VAL A 46 2.64 -3.08 -2.31
C VAL A 46 3.70 -3.11 -3.39
N PRO A 47 4.42 -2.00 -3.65
CA PRO A 47 5.49 -2.00 -4.64
C PRO A 47 6.54 -3.06 -4.34
N GLU A 48 7.08 -3.73 -5.37
CA GLU A 48 8.08 -4.78 -5.18
C GLU A 48 9.40 -4.24 -4.63
N LYS A 49 9.78 -3.04 -5.08
CA LYS A 49 11.10 -2.42 -4.82
C LYS A 49 11.09 -1.40 -3.68
N GLN A 50 9.99 -1.27 -2.94
CA GLN A 50 9.87 -0.31 -1.84
C GLN A 50 9.23 -0.97 -0.63
N TYR A 51 9.77 -0.69 0.55
CA TYR A 51 9.20 -1.12 1.82
C TYR A 51 8.04 -0.20 2.24
N ALA A 52 6.98 -0.19 1.43
CA ALA A 52 5.84 0.72 1.54
C ALA A 52 4.57 0.04 1.04
N VAL A 53 3.42 0.53 1.48
CA VAL A 53 2.12 0.24 0.87
C VAL A 53 1.64 1.50 0.16
N GLN A 54 1.11 1.35 -1.05
CA GLN A 54 0.45 2.43 -1.75
C GLN A 54 -1.05 2.32 -1.62
N ILE A 55 -1.68 3.42 -1.25
CA ILE A 55 -3.12 3.57 -1.14
C ILE A 55 -3.54 4.80 -1.95
N ASN A 56 -4.24 4.57 -3.05
CA ASN A 56 -4.53 5.60 -4.05
C ASN A 56 -3.24 6.33 -4.47
N GLN A 57 -3.15 7.65 -4.23
CA GLN A 57 -1.94 8.45 -4.50
C GLN A 57 -0.91 8.45 -3.37
N TRP A 58 -1.20 7.88 -2.20
CA TRP A 58 -0.32 7.92 -1.04
C TRP A 58 0.64 6.73 -1.03
N ILE A 59 1.93 7.00 -0.96
CA ILE A 59 2.95 5.97 -0.66
C ILE A 59 3.25 6.08 0.83
N ILE A 60 2.88 5.03 1.55
CA ILE A 60 2.94 4.97 3.00
C ILE A 60 4.03 3.95 3.39
N PRO A 61 5.15 4.39 3.99
CA PRO A 61 6.21 3.47 4.41
C PRO A 61 5.70 2.43 5.41
N LEU A 62 6.18 1.19 5.28
CA LEU A 62 5.89 0.09 6.21
C LEU A 62 6.85 0.07 7.40
N ASP A 63 7.65 1.13 7.57
CA ASP A 63 8.57 1.25 8.70
C ASP A 63 7.87 1.49 10.04
N GLU A 64 8.62 1.27 11.13
CA GLU A 64 8.16 1.52 12.50
C GLU A 64 8.01 3.02 12.81
N THR A 65 8.64 3.87 12.00
CA THR A 65 8.54 5.33 12.11
C THR A 65 7.20 5.86 11.61
N THR A 66 6.45 5.08 10.83
CA THR A 66 5.11 5.45 10.41
C THR A 66 4.12 5.18 11.54
N LEU A 67 3.62 6.22 12.19
CA LEU A 67 2.56 6.10 13.18
C LEU A 67 1.19 6.21 12.51
N MET A 68 0.20 5.56 13.10
CA MET A 68 -1.19 5.66 12.68
C MET A 68 -2.08 5.92 13.89
N ASP A 69 -3.05 6.79 13.71
CA ASP A 69 -4.15 6.97 14.66
C ASP A 69 -5.47 7.09 13.89
N TRP A 70 -6.59 6.78 14.54
CA TRP A 70 -7.90 6.99 13.94
C TRP A 70 -8.59 8.19 14.59
N LYS A 71 -9.33 8.95 13.77
CA LYS A 71 -10.17 10.04 14.24
C LYS A 71 -11.61 9.85 13.75
N LYS A 72 -12.53 10.49 14.47
CA LYS A 72 -13.89 10.76 14.00
C LYS A 72 -14.07 12.26 13.90
N GLN A 73 -14.38 12.76 12.71
CA GLN A 73 -14.64 14.17 12.47
C GLN A 73 -15.82 14.31 11.50
N ASP A 74 -16.79 15.17 11.83
CA ASP A 74 -17.96 15.45 11.00
C ASP A 74 -18.72 14.19 10.56
N GLY A 75 -18.82 13.21 11.47
CA GLY A 75 -19.47 11.92 11.23
C GLY A 75 -18.65 10.92 10.41
N ALA A 76 -17.51 11.31 9.86
CA ALA A 76 -16.61 10.44 9.11
C ALA A 76 -15.53 9.84 10.01
N TYR A 77 -15.20 8.56 9.79
CA TYR A 77 -14.05 7.91 10.40
C TYR A 77 -12.88 7.89 9.41
N ALA A 78 -11.68 8.15 9.91
CA ALA A 78 -10.47 8.09 9.11
C ALA A 78 -9.29 7.56 9.92
N VAL A 79 -8.36 6.88 9.24
CA VAL A 79 -7.02 6.59 9.75
C VAL A 79 -6.08 7.65 9.20
N GLN A 80 -5.33 8.29 10.09
CA GLN A 80 -4.32 9.29 9.80
C GLN A 80 -2.94 8.67 9.91
N PHE A 81 -2.05 8.98 8.97
CA PHE A 81 -0.68 8.47 8.95
C PHE A 81 0.31 9.59 9.28
N PHE A 82 1.30 9.31 10.11
CA PHE A 82 2.33 10.25 10.54
C PHE A 82 3.71 9.65 10.33
N LEU A 83 4.69 10.40 9.84
CA LEU A 83 6.08 9.92 9.71
C LEU A 83 6.92 10.51 10.84
N GLN A 84 7.55 9.64 11.64
CA GLN A 84 8.59 10.04 12.59
C GLN A 84 9.95 10.06 11.90
N LYS A 85 10.73 11.13 12.16
CA LYS A 85 12.02 11.48 11.53
C LYS A 85 11.87 12.12 10.14
N GLY A 86 11.75 13.45 10.12
CA GLY A 86 11.91 14.25 8.90
C GLY A 86 10.97 15.44 8.71
N THR A 87 9.86 15.57 9.47
CA THR A 87 9.00 16.77 9.37
C THR A 87 8.43 17.19 10.73
N ALA A 88 9.10 18.19 11.32
CA ALA A 88 8.78 19.06 12.47
C ALA A 88 8.84 18.47 13.90
N ILE A 89 9.71 19.10 14.71
CA ILE A 89 9.86 18.97 16.17
C ILE A 89 8.98 20.02 16.88
N THR A 90 8.24 19.53 17.89
CA THR A 90 7.71 20.10 19.15
C THR A 90 7.55 21.62 19.35
N MET A 91 6.37 22.01 19.84
CA MET A 91 6.25 23.00 20.94
C MET A 91 6.00 22.24 22.25
N GLU A 92 6.67 22.62 23.34
CA GLU A 92 6.61 21.97 24.66
C GLU A 92 5.19 22.01 25.29
N GLN A 93 4.28 22.83 24.75
CA GLN A 93 2.92 23.02 25.22
C GLN A 93 1.85 22.68 24.17
N ASP A 94 2.24 22.10 23.03
CA ASP A 94 1.29 21.68 21.99
C ASP A 94 1.05 20.16 22.08
N PRO A 95 -0.11 19.70 22.61
CA PRO A 95 -0.41 18.28 22.71
C PRO A 95 -0.67 17.62 21.34
N GLY A 96 -0.69 18.39 20.25
CA GLY A 96 -0.97 17.91 18.91
C GLY A 96 0.28 17.70 18.06
N PHE A 97 0.75 16.46 17.96
CA PHE A 97 1.61 16.05 16.86
C PHE A 97 0.78 16.05 15.55
N ARG A 98 0.55 17.21 14.93
CA ARG A 98 -0.32 17.30 13.75
C ARG A 98 0.42 17.82 12.53
N ARG A 99 0.97 16.86 11.78
CA ARG A 99 0.86 16.87 10.32
C ARG A 99 0.84 15.41 9.86
N ALA A 100 -0.34 14.80 9.97
CA ALA A 100 -0.57 13.56 9.25
C ALA A 100 -0.27 13.85 7.76
N TYR A 101 0.61 13.08 7.14
CA TYR A 101 0.95 13.29 5.73
C TYR A 101 -0.14 12.76 4.80
N GLY A 102 -1.03 11.92 5.32
CA GLY A 102 -2.20 11.42 4.61
C GLY A 102 -3.28 10.93 5.57
N GLU A 103 -4.49 10.78 5.05
CA GLU A 103 -5.59 10.10 5.74
C GLU A 103 -6.39 9.23 4.76
N VAL A 104 -6.94 8.13 5.27
CA VAL A 104 -7.86 7.26 4.52
C VAL A 104 -9.17 7.15 5.29
N LYS A 105 -10.29 7.38 4.58
CA LYS A 105 -11.63 7.29 5.16
C LYS A 105 -12.07 5.83 5.24
N LEU A 106 -12.80 5.49 6.29
CA LEU A 106 -13.30 4.15 6.57
C LEU A 106 -14.72 4.21 7.14
N ALA A 107 -15.47 3.12 6.99
CA ALA A 107 -16.90 3.11 7.26
C ALA A 107 -17.25 3.20 8.76
N SER A 108 -16.32 2.80 9.64
CA SER A 108 -16.55 2.73 11.08
C SER A 108 -15.25 2.78 11.87
N LYS A 109 -15.37 3.02 13.18
CA LYS A 109 -14.25 2.89 14.12
C LYS A 109 -13.61 1.50 14.05
N GLN A 110 -14.43 0.45 13.96
CA GLN A 110 -13.96 -0.94 13.87
C GLN A 110 -13.18 -1.16 12.57
N ALA A 111 -13.62 -0.59 11.46
CA ALA A 111 -12.89 -0.64 10.20
C ALA A 111 -11.53 0.07 10.31
N CYS A 112 -11.45 1.22 10.99
CA CYS A 112 -10.17 1.87 11.29
C CYS A 112 -9.21 1.00 12.10
N GLN A 113 -9.72 0.38 13.17
CA GLN A 113 -8.90 -0.48 14.03
C GLN A 113 -8.41 -1.73 13.28
N GLU A 114 -9.28 -2.37 12.50
CA GLU A 114 -8.90 -3.52 11.68
C GLU A 114 -7.89 -3.12 10.60
N PHE A 115 -8.06 -1.94 9.98
CA PHE A 115 -7.13 -1.42 9.00
C PHE A 115 -5.72 -1.24 9.59
N ILE A 116 -5.60 -0.62 10.77
CA ILE A 116 -4.32 -0.45 11.48
C ILE A 116 -3.68 -1.81 11.77
N ARG A 117 -4.47 -2.78 12.26
CA ARG A 117 -4.00 -4.13 12.56
C ARG A 117 -3.49 -4.87 11.32
N LEU A 118 -4.17 -4.73 10.19
CA LEU A 118 -3.75 -5.30 8.90
C LEU A 118 -2.47 -4.65 8.39
N PHE A 119 -2.35 -3.34 8.56
CA PHE A 119 -1.13 -2.61 8.23
C PHE A 119 0.05 -3.12 9.05
N ASP A 120 -0.08 -3.24 10.38
CA ASP A 120 0.99 -3.75 11.25
C ASP A 120 1.38 -5.19 10.92
N ARG A 121 0.39 -6.02 10.57
CA ARG A 121 0.67 -7.37 10.06
C ARG A 121 1.49 -7.32 8.77
N LEU A 122 1.11 -6.47 7.83
CA LEU A 122 1.82 -6.31 6.56
C LEU A 122 3.27 -5.86 6.77
N ARG A 123 3.54 -5.00 7.77
CA ARG A 123 4.91 -4.65 8.18
C ARG A 123 5.71 -5.90 8.56
N VAL A 124 5.16 -6.72 9.45
CA VAL A 124 5.82 -7.94 9.94
C VAL A 124 6.06 -8.95 8.82
N GLU A 125 5.06 -9.16 7.94
CA GLU A 125 5.18 -10.01 6.76
C GLU A 125 6.34 -9.58 5.87
N ARG A 126 6.44 -8.27 5.57
CA ARG A 126 7.49 -7.73 4.71
C ARG A 126 8.88 -7.67 5.34
N LYS A 127 9.03 -7.65 6.67
CA LYS A 127 10.36 -7.78 7.32
C LYS A 127 10.96 -9.18 7.17
N ARG A 128 10.11 -10.19 6.94
CA ARG A 128 10.48 -11.61 6.90
C ARG A 128 10.72 -12.14 5.49
N SER A 129 10.25 -11.42 4.47
CA SER A 129 10.47 -11.70 3.04
C SER A 129 11.78 -11.11 2.57
#